data_AF-A0A3P7M7V7-F1
#
_entry.id   AF-A0A3P7M7V7-F1
#
_cell.length_a   1.000
_cell.length_b   1.000
_cell.length_c   1.000
_cell.angle_alpha   90.00
_cell.angle_beta   90.00
_cell.angle_gamma   90.00
#
_symmetry.space_group_name_H-M   'P 1'
#
loop_
_entity.id
_entity.type
_entity.pdbx_description
1 polymer ?
#
loop_
_entity_poly.entity_id
_entity_poly.type
_entity_poly.pdbx_seq_one_letter_code
_entity_poly.pdbx_strand_id
1 'polypeptide(L)'
;MGSNKGNFLQDIDASECGSPTMRQPIPISECYFYVKGTAVILLQPDRTNVTHQNAGGEIEQHLQAMLNILPPQDTLTMAVRLQSEALTTINHARYLAIVASTHQPLNNLQNVREVVLLGIDCLPSNKVTIGVAIPIYASTRVRLDGDGGVVVDFDSSLHIFRPVSVQAMWTMFQRLQKVKIVHFLVKKTEAQIYDKLKEVMQTVDLDEVTSRDIRLKVSQSKKVWE
;
A
#
# COMPACT_ATOMS: atom_id res chain seq x y z
N MET A 1 -53.66 48.83 3.98
CA MET A 1 -53.82 48.09 2.70
C MET A 1 -53.37 46.65 2.91
N GLY A 2 -54.00 45.67 2.26
CA GLY A 2 -53.58 44.29 2.31
C GLY A 2 -53.94 43.53 1.03
N SER A 3 -53.33 42.36 0.88
CA SER A 3 -53.73 41.24 0.01
C SER A 3 -53.68 41.38 -1.53
N ASN A 4 -52.76 40.59 -2.09
CA ASN A 4 -53.07 39.44 -2.96
C ASN A 4 -53.27 39.68 -4.48
N LYS A 5 -52.43 39.04 -5.32
CA LYS A 5 -52.80 37.87 -6.16
C LYS A 5 -51.68 37.41 -7.11
N GLY A 6 -51.56 36.10 -7.30
CA GLY A 6 -50.62 35.49 -8.25
C GLY A 6 -50.51 33.96 -8.16
N ASN A 7 -51.64 33.23 -8.25
CA ASN A 7 -51.63 31.76 -8.36
C ASN A 7 -51.84 31.32 -9.81
N PHE A 8 -51.13 30.28 -10.28
CA PHE A 8 -51.60 29.45 -11.39
C PHE A 8 -51.14 27.98 -11.26
N LEU A 9 -52.00 27.06 -11.73
CA LEU A 9 -51.87 25.60 -11.73
C LEU A 9 -52.07 25.10 -13.18
N GLN A 10 -51.53 23.96 -13.63
CA GLN A 10 -50.89 22.86 -12.92
C GLN A 10 -49.74 22.29 -13.77
N ASP A 11 -49.09 21.19 -13.35
CA ASP A 11 -49.24 19.90 -14.08
C ASP A 11 -48.58 18.73 -13.34
N ILE A 12 -49.21 17.56 -13.49
CA ILE A 12 -48.75 16.27 -12.98
C ILE A 12 -48.28 15.47 -14.20
N ASP A 13 -47.10 14.87 -14.12
CA ASP A 13 -46.86 13.64 -14.87
C ASP A 13 -46.13 12.61 -13.99
N ALA A 14 -46.46 11.35 -14.19
CA ALA A 14 -45.99 10.23 -13.41
C ALA A 14 -45.66 9.06 -14.33
N SER A 15 -44.48 8.44 -14.10
CA SER A 15 -43.92 7.25 -14.75
C SER A 15 -42.61 7.53 -15.48
N GLU A 16 -41.49 7.05 -14.93
CA GLU A 16 -40.86 5.88 -15.54
C GLU A 16 -39.96 5.13 -14.55
N CYS A 17 -39.99 3.79 -14.62
CA CYS A 17 -39.07 2.94 -13.87
C CYS A 17 -37.72 2.86 -14.59
N GLY A 18 -36.68 3.47 -14.01
CA GLY A 18 -35.29 3.34 -14.48
C GLY A 18 -34.43 2.48 -13.54
N SER A 19 -33.84 1.40 -14.06
CA SER A 19 -33.02 0.44 -13.33
C SER A 19 -31.85 1.08 -12.56
N PRO A 20 -31.39 0.50 -11.43
CA PRO A 20 -30.20 0.98 -10.73
C PRO A 20 -28.94 0.72 -11.55
N THR A 21 -28.49 1.71 -12.32
CA THR A 21 -27.20 1.66 -13.01
C THR A 21 -26.10 1.46 -11.98
N MET A 22 -25.36 0.36 -12.12
CA MET A 22 -24.24 0.00 -11.25
C MET A 22 -23.20 1.13 -11.25
N ARG A 23 -23.22 1.96 -10.20
CA ARG A 23 -22.24 3.04 -10.03
C ARG A 23 -20.88 2.40 -9.86
N GLN A 24 -20.03 2.53 -10.88
CA GLN A 24 -18.61 2.19 -10.74
C GLN A 24 -18.02 3.01 -9.57
N PRO A 25 -17.18 2.42 -8.71
CA PRO A 25 -16.53 3.18 -7.65
C PRO A 25 -15.67 4.29 -8.26
N ILE A 26 -16.00 5.54 -7.94
CA ILE A 26 -15.17 6.70 -8.27
C ILE A 26 -13.80 6.48 -7.62
N PRO A 27 -12.67 6.73 -8.32
CA PRO A 27 -11.35 6.60 -7.72
C PRO A 27 -11.25 7.47 -6.48
N ILE A 28 -10.95 6.86 -5.34
CA ILE A 28 -10.71 7.56 -4.07
C ILE A 28 -9.49 8.47 -4.23
N SER A 29 -9.71 9.79 -4.11
CA SER A 29 -8.65 10.79 -4.22
C SER A 29 -7.54 10.54 -3.20
N GLU A 30 -6.34 10.27 -3.69
CA GLU A 30 -5.15 10.05 -2.86
C GLU A 30 -4.57 11.40 -2.38
N CYS A 31 -4.02 11.42 -1.16
CA CYS A 31 -3.67 12.63 -0.43
C CYS A 31 -2.30 12.51 0.26
N TYR A 32 -1.44 13.52 0.10
CA TYR A 32 -0.03 13.46 0.46
C TYR A 32 0.34 14.54 1.47
N PHE A 33 0.87 14.16 2.63
CA PHE A 33 1.37 15.10 3.65
C PHE A 33 2.89 15.17 3.63
N TYR A 34 3.45 16.37 3.54
CA TYR A 34 4.89 16.61 3.69
C TYR A 34 5.19 17.19 5.07
N VAL A 35 5.94 16.44 5.89
CA VAL A 35 6.54 17.00 7.12
C VAL A 35 7.86 17.72 6.75
N LYS A 36 7.88 19.04 6.92
CA LYS A 36 9.02 19.92 6.61
C LYS A 36 10.30 19.40 7.28
N GLY A 37 11.30 19.03 6.48
CA GLY A 37 12.60 18.50 6.95
C GLY A 37 12.63 16.99 7.25
N THR A 38 11.52 16.26 7.11
CA THR A 38 11.47 14.81 7.33
C THR A 38 11.04 14.03 6.09
N ALA A 39 10.31 14.63 5.15
CA ALA A 39 9.98 14.04 3.84
C ALA A 39 9.46 12.58 3.93
N VAL A 40 8.60 12.34 4.92
CA VAL A 40 7.76 11.16 5.07
C VAL A 40 6.38 11.54 4.62
N ILE A 41 5.79 10.73 3.74
CA ILE A 41 4.47 10.97 3.19
C ILE A 41 3.54 9.83 3.58
N LEU A 42 2.48 10.15 4.32
CA LEU A 42 1.41 9.25 4.75
C LEU A 42 0.04 9.83 4.36
N LEU A 43 -0.92 8.96 4.09
CA LEU A 43 -2.28 9.27 3.61
C LEU A 43 -3.30 9.36 4.77
N GLN A 44 -4.05 10.47 4.90
CA GLN A 44 -5.49 10.56 5.26
C GLN A 44 -6.00 12.02 5.37
N PRO A 45 -7.30 12.32 5.10
CA PRO A 45 -7.82 13.68 4.83
C PRO A 45 -7.90 14.58 6.10
N ASP A 46 -7.89 15.92 6.03
CA ASP A 46 -8.87 16.79 5.34
C ASP A 46 -8.39 18.27 5.19
N ARG A 47 -9.05 19.03 4.28
CA ARG A 47 -9.02 20.50 3.96
C ARG A 47 -7.86 21.39 4.46
N THR A 48 -7.15 22.13 3.59
CA THR A 48 -7.64 23.36 2.91
C THR A 48 -6.55 23.92 1.96
N ASN A 49 -6.94 24.71 0.95
CA ASN A 49 -6.03 25.26 -0.06
C ASN A 49 -5.02 26.27 0.51
N VAL A 50 -3.72 26.08 0.25
CA VAL A 50 -2.70 27.14 0.39
C VAL A 50 -1.58 26.96 -0.64
N THR A 51 -1.49 27.90 -1.58
CA THR A 51 -0.46 27.91 -2.63
C THR A 51 0.87 28.39 -2.06
N HIS A 52 1.84 27.49 -1.87
CA HIS A 52 3.17 27.84 -1.36
C HIS A 52 4.30 27.44 -2.32
N GLN A 53 4.79 28.41 -3.10
CA GLN A 53 6.07 28.30 -3.78
C GLN A 53 7.21 28.42 -2.75
N ASN A 54 7.64 27.28 -2.19
CA ASN A 54 8.96 27.06 -1.57
C ASN A 54 9.05 25.61 -1.04
N ALA A 55 9.95 24.79 -1.60
CA ALA A 55 10.19 23.37 -1.30
C ALA A 55 9.00 22.39 -1.46
N GLY A 56 7.76 22.78 -1.16
CA GLY A 56 6.56 21.95 -1.37
C GLY A 56 6.38 21.56 -2.84
N GLY A 57 6.48 22.53 -3.75
CA GLY A 57 6.34 22.30 -5.19
C GLY A 57 7.41 21.37 -5.81
N GLU A 58 8.63 21.31 -5.28
CA GLU A 58 9.65 20.32 -5.70
C GLU A 58 9.19 18.90 -5.34
N ILE A 59 8.67 18.74 -4.12
CA ILE A 59 8.23 17.44 -3.59
C ILE A 59 6.96 16.97 -4.29
N GLU A 60 6.03 17.88 -4.60
CA GLU A 60 4.84 17.61 -5.43
C GLU A 60 5.23 17.16 -6.85
N GLN A 61 6.21 17.82 -7.48
CA GLN A 61 6.72 17.42 -8.79
C GLN A 61 7.38 16.04 -8.76
N HIS A 62 8.21 15.76 -7.74
CA HIS A 62 8.81 14.44 -7.55
C HIS A 62 7.75 13.36 -7.30
N LEU A 63 6.72 13.65 -6.49
CA LEU A 63 5.62 12.71 -6.23
C LEU A 63 4.81 12.41 -7.49
N GLN A 64 4.42 13.43 -8.26
CA GLN A 64 3.72 13.22 -9.52
C GLN A 64 4.56 12.38 -10.48
N ALA A 65 5.86 12.63 -10.55
CA ALA A 65 6.77 11.86 -11.40
C ALA A 65 6.95 10.41 -10.92
N MET A 66 6.93 10.14 -9.60
CA MET A 66 6.89 8.78 -9.05
C MET A 66 5.59 8.06 -9.41
N LEU A 67 4.43 8.72 -9.23
CA LEU A 67 3.12 8.11 -9.54
C LEU A 67 3.00 7.79 -11.03
N ASN A 68 3.54 8.64 -11.92
CA ASN A 68 3.53 8.43 -13.36
C ASN A 68 4.31 7.18 -13.84
N ILE A 69 5.22 6.62 -13.03
CA ILE A 69 5.95 5.38 -13.35
C ILE A 69 5.37 4.13 -12.69
N LEU A 70 4.38 4.28 -11.79
CA LEU A 70 3.71 3.15 -11.16
C LEU A 70 2.51 2.69 -12.02
N PRO A 71 2.20 1.38 -12.07
CA PRO A 71 0.94 0.91 -12.62
C PRO A 71 -0.26 1.58 -11.91
N PRO A 72 -1.36 1.91 -12.62
CA PRO A 72 -2.55 2.52 -11.99
C PRO A 72 -3.21 1.68 -10.89
N GLN A 73 -2.85 0.40 -10.79
CA GLN A 73 -3.32 -0.54 -9.78
C GLN A 73 -2.45 -0.53 -8.52
N ASP A 74 -1.26 0.07 -8.54
CA ASP A 74 -0.28 0.02 -7.46
C ASP A 74 -0.37 1.27 -6.59
N THR A 75 -0.53 1.09 -5.28
CA THR A 75 -0.69 2.21 -4.33
C THR A 75 0.66 2.60 -3.72
N LEU A 76 1.08 3.85 -3.91
CA LEU A 76 2.24 4.42 -3.20
C LEU A 76 1.88 4.68 -1.73
N THR A 77 2.17 3.74 -0.84
CA THR A 77 1.73 3.83 0.57
C THR A 77 2.61 4.71 1.46
N MET A 78 3.85 4.98 1.03
CA MET A 78 4.80 5.89 1.67
C MET A 78 5.95 6.19 0.72
N ALA A 79 6.47 7.41 0.73
CA ALA A 79 7.77 7.76 0.16
C ALA A 79 8.63 8.47 1.22
N VAL A 80 9.93 8.16 1.24
CA VAL A 80 10.90 8.67 2.22
C VAL A 80 12.12 9.19 1.48
N ARG A 81 12.46 10.49 1.62
CA ARG A 81 13.69 11.05 1.02
C ARG A 81 14.92 10.46 1.72
N LEU A 82 15.89 10.02 0.93
CA LEU A 82 17.17 9.52 1.40
C LEU A 82 18.24 10.62 1.31
N GLN A 83 19.29 10.45 2.11
CA GLN A 83 20.53 11.20 1.98
C GLN A 83 21.14 10.92 0.61
N SER A 84 21.54 11.97 -0.09
CA SER A 84 22.32 11.86 -1.33
C SER A 84 23.79 12.12 -1.00
N GLU A 85 24.69 11.35 -1.58
CA GLU A 85 26.13 11.54 -1.39
C GLU A 85 26.56 12.83 -2.09
N ALA A 86 27.08 13.79 -1.32
CA ALA A 86 27.31 15.18 -1.75
C ALA A 86 28.37 15.36 -2.87
N LEU A 87 28.93 14.26 -3.39
CA LEU A 87 29.93 14.22 -4.46
C LEU A 87 29.33 14.27 -5.87
N THR A 88 28.01 14.07 -6.04
CA THR A 88 27.37 14.17 -7.36
C THR A 88 27.04 15.62 -7.71
N THR A 89 27.57 16.13 -8.82
CA THR A 89 27.26 17.46 -9.36
C THR A 89 25.83 17.62 -9.88
N ILE A 90 25.09 16.51 -10.00
CA ILE A 90 23.70 16.47 -10.45
C ILE A 90 22.79 16.60 -9.22
N ASN A 91 22.02 17.69 -9.15
CA ASN A 91 20.96 17.87 -8.17
C ASN A 91 19.83 16.85 -8.43
N HIS A 92 19.93 15.69 -7.79
CA HIS A 92 18.94 14.62 -7.84
C HIS A 92 18.49 14.26 -6.43
N ALA A 93 17.20 13.97 -6.27
CA ALA A 93 16.62 13.59 -5.00
C ALA A 93 16.33 12.09 -5.00
N ARG A 94 17.00 11.36 -4.13
CA ARG A 94 16.78 9.92 -3.94
C ARG A 94 15.66 9.69 -2.91
N TYR A 95 14.79 8.75 -3.21
CA TYR A 95 13.69 8.32 -2.35
C TYR A 95 13.65 6.81 -2.23
N LEU A 96 13.12 6.33 -1.11
CA LEU A 96 12.60 4.98 -0.99
C LEU A 96 11.07 5.04 -0.94
N ALA A 97 10.43 4.44 -1.94
CA ALA A 97 8.99 4.26 -2.00
C ALA A 97 8.60 2.88 -1.46
N ILE A 98 7.49 2.81 -0.71
CA ILE A 98 6.84 1.55 -0.30
C ILE A 98 5.52 1.45 -1.05
N VAL A 99 5.53 0.65 -2.11
CA VAL A 99 4.40 0.44 -3.01
C VAL A 99 3.69 -0.86 -2.62
N ALA A 100 2.36 -0.81 -2.52
CA ALA A 100 1.52 -1.98 -2.33
C ALA A 100 0.78 -2.28 -3.63
N SER A 101 1.11 -3.40 -4.28
CA SER A 101 0.43 -3.80 -5.51
C SER A 101 -0.97 -4.35 -5.20
N THR A 102 -1.93 -4.00 -6.05
CA THR A 102 -3.27 -4.61 -6.01
C THR A 102 -3.49 -5.65 -7.11
N HIS A 103 -2.42 -6.05 -7.81
CA HIS A 103 -2.48 -7.17 -8.74
C HIS A 103 -3.12 -8.38 -8.06
N GLN A 104 -4.30 -8.73 -8.56
CA GLN A 104 -5.17 -9.72 -7.95
C GLN A 104 -4.45 -11.07 -8.01
N PRO A 105 -4.13 -11.71 -6.86
CA PRO A 105 -3.42 -12.98 -6.89
C PRO A 105 -4.30 -13.98 -7.61
N LEU A 106 -3.71 -14.70 -8.57
CA LEU A 106 -4.39 -15.71 -9.41
C LEU A 106 -5.13 -16.76 -8.57
N ASN A 107 -4.73 -16.90 -7.30
CA ASN A 107 -5.40 -17.67 -6.27
C ASN A 107 -6.12 -16.73 -5.29
N ASN A 108 -7.46 -16.83 -5.22
CA ASN A 108 -8.35 -16.09 -4.31
C ASN A 108 -8.13 -16.37 -2.79
N LEU A 109 -6.98 -16.90 -2.39
CA LEU A 109 -6.67 -17.36 -1.02
C LEU A 109 -5.92 -16.31 -0.19
N GLN A 110 -5.19 -15.39 -0.82
CA GLN A 110 -4.38 -14.38 -0.14
C GLN A 110 -4.97 -12.99 -0.35
N ASN A 111 -5.70 -12.49 0.66
CA ASN A 111 -6.19 -11.10 0.68
C ASN A 111 -5.10 -10.10 1.15
N VAL A 112 -3.83 -10.43 0.88
CA VAL A 112 -2.65 -9.62 1.25
C VAL A 112 -2.08 -9.02 -0.03
N ARG A 113 -2.07 -7.69 -0.11
CA ARG A 113 -1.38 -6.95 -1.16
C ARG A 113 0.12 -7.21 -1.07
N GLU A 114 0.75 -7.57 -2.18
CA GLU A 114 2.21 -7.66 -2.24
C GLU A 114 2.81 -6.26 -2.03
N VAL A 115 3.92 -6.18 -1.28
CA VAL A 115 4.59 -4.90 -1.00
C VAL A 115 6.01 -4.93 -1.55
N VAL A 116 6.36 -3.90 -2.30
CA VAL A 116 7.68 -3.73 -2.92
C VAL A 116 8.30 -2.42 -2.45
N LEU A 117 9.58 -2.44 -2.12
CA LEU A 117 10.39 -1.24 -1.93
C LEU A 117 11.02 -0.85 -3.25
N LEU A 118 10.84 0.39 -3.68
CA LEU A 118 11.49 0.95 -4.85
C LEU A 118 12.45 2.05 -4.42
N GLY A 119 13.74 1.89 -4.71
CA GLY A 119 14.69 2.99 -4.65
C GLY A 119 14.58 3.81 -5.92
N ILE A 120 14.15 5.06 -5.80
CA ILE A 120 13.80 5.93 -6.90
C ILE A 120 14.71 7.16 -6.88
N ASP A 121 15.36 7.46 -8.00
CA ASP A 121 16.09 8.71 -8.20
C ASP A 121 15.25 9.67 -9.05
N CYS A 122 14.89 10.82 -8.46
CA CYS A 122 14.28 11.94 -9.17
C CYS A 122 15.39 12.87 -9.68
N LEU A 123 15.57 12.89 -10.99
CA LEU A 123 16.56 13.67 -11.72
C LEU A 123 15.97 15.03 -12.17
N PRO A 124 16.81 16.01 -12.55
CA PRO A 124 16.35 17.25 -13.16
C PRO A 124 15.38 17.02 -14.35
N SER A 125 14.47 17.97 -14.56
CA SER A 125 13.39 17.89 -15.56
C SER A 125 12.38 16.77 -15.31
N ASN A 126 12.12 16.42 -14.04
CA ASN A 126 11.15 15.41 -13.61
C ASN A 126 11.36 14.02 -14.23
N LYS A 127 12.60 13.69 -14.61
CA LYS A 127 12.98 12.35 -15.04
C LYS A 127 13.12 11.45 -13.81
N VAL A 128 12.67 10.21 -13.91
CA VAL A 128 12.66 9.27 -12.78
C VAL A 128 13.25 7.94 -13.22
N THR A 129 14.13 7.38 -12.38
CA THR A 129 14.72 6.05 -12.57
C THR A 129 14.56 5.20 -11.32
N ILE A 130 14.27 3.91 -11.49
CA ILE A 130 14.27 2.92 -10.39
C ILE A 130 15.67 2.29 -10.33
N GLY A 131 16.39 2.52 -9.25
CA GLY A 131 17.72 1.95 -9.01
C GLY A 131 17.70 0.59 -8.30
N VAL A 132 16.64 0.28 -7.55
CA VAL A 132 16.45 -1.02 -6.88
C VAL A 132 14.97 -1.32 -6.67
N ALA A 133 14.58 -2.59 -6.76
CA ALA A 133 13.25 -3.10 -6.43
C ALA A 133 13.38 -4.33 -5.50
N ILE A 134 12.79 -4.27 -4.31
CA ILE A 134 12.89 -5.33 -3.28
C ILE A 134 11.48 -5.75 -2.83
N PRO A 135 11.01 -6.97 -3.15
CA PRO A 135 9.76 -7.49 -2.61
C PRO A 135 9.90 -7.81 -1.11
N ILE A 136 8.86 -7.50 -0.34
CA ILE A 136 8.80 -7.74 1.11
C ILE A 136 8.03 -9.03 1.39
N TYR A 137 8.75 -10.00 1.96
CA TYR A 137 8.22 -11.27 2.41
C TYR A 137 8.32 -11.40 3.93
N ALA A 138 7.68 -12.44 4.48
CA ALA A 138 7.80 -12.78 5.91
C ALA A 138 9.26 -13.06 6.34
N SER A 139 10.09 -13.54 5.40
CA SER A 139 11.52 -13.82 5.60
C SER A 139 12.43 -12.58 5.50
N THR A 140 11.99 -11.50 4.82
CA THR A 140 12.82 -10.31 4.62
C THR A 140 13.25 -9.71 5.95
N ARG A 141 14.55 -9.58 6.20
CA ARG A 141 15.06 -9.10 7.49
C ARG A 141 15.30 -7.59 7.44
N VAL A 142 14.74 -6.87 8.42
CA VAL A 142 14.78 -5.40 8.49
C VAL A 142 15.30 -5.01 9.86
N ARG A 143 16.37 -4.21 9.90
CA ARG A 143 17.09 -3.78 11.10
C ARG A 143 17.42 -2.29 11.01
N LEU A 144 17.70 -1.66 12.15
CA LEU A 144 18.35 -0.34 12.16
C LEU A 144 19.88 -0.54 12.11
N ASP A 145 20.56 0.40 11.47
CA ASP A 145 22.00 0.56 11.55
C ASP A 145 22.35 1.62 12.62
N GLY A 146 23.54 1.54 13.21
CA GLY A 146 23.97 2.41 14.31
C GLY A 146 24.18 3.88 13.90
N ASP A 147 24.25 4.15 12.59
CA ASP A 147 24.47 5.47 11.98
C ASP A 147 23.18 6.19 11.55
N GLY A 148 22.01 5.59 11.80
CA GLY A 148 20.71 6.11 11.33
C GLY A 148 20.20 5.50 10.01
N GLY A 149 20.88 4.48 9.49
CA GLY A 149 20.39 3.68 8.38
C GLY A 149 19.25 2.71 8.75
N VAL A 150 18.47 2.32 7.75
CA VAL A 150 17.59 1.14 7.80
C VAL A 150 18.14 0.10 6.84
N VAL A 151 18.47 -1.07 7.39
CA VAL A 151 19.08 -2.18 6.66
C VAL A 151 17.99 -3.18 6.28
N VAL A 152 17.86 -3.44 4.97
CA VAL A 152 17.00 -4.47 4.39
C VAL A 152 17.87 -5.56 3.80
N ASP A 153 17.66 -6.77 4.27
CA ASP A 153 18.36 -7.99 3.88
C ASP A 153 17.39 -8.86 3.08
N PHE A 154 17.72 -9.01 1.80
CA PHE A 154 16.92 -9.67 0.78
C PHE A 154 17.85 -10.47 -0.14
N ASP A 155 17.54 -11.74 -0.34
CA ASP A 155 18.28 -12.66 -1.23
C ASP A 155 19.82 -12.57 -1.08
N SER A 156 20.29 -12.73 0.16
CA SER A 156 21.71 -12.61 0.56
C SER A 156 22.37 -11.25 0.28
N SER A 157 21.61 -10.25 -0.17
CA SER A 157 22.07 -8.92 -0.54
C SER A 157 21.64 -7.88 0.49
N LEU A 158 22.62 -7.16 1.03
CA LEU A 158 22.42 -6.17 2.09
C LEU A 158 22.21 -4.77 1.50
N HIS A 159 21.02 -4.21 1.71
CA HIS A 159 20.65 -2.89 1.23
C HIS A 159 20.54 -1.92 2.41
N ILE A 160 21.32 -0.84 2.41
CA ILE A 160 21.28 0.18 3.46
C ILE A 160 20.66 1.45 2.89
N PHE A 161 19.51 1.82 3.42
CA PHE A 161 18.83 3.08 3.09
C PHE A 161 19.08 4.07 4.22
N ARG A 162 19.51 5.29 3.91
CA ARG A 162 19.77 6.36 4.90
C ARG A 162 18.77 7.49 4.74
N PRO A 163 17.67 7.54 5.52
CA PRO A 163 16.72 8.64 5.46
C PRO A 163 17.32 9.98 5.90
N VAL A 164 16.74 11.09 5.44
CA VAL A 164 17.23 12.44 5.75
C VAL A 164 17.09 12.86 7.22
N SER A 165 16.31 12.15 8.04
CA SER A 165 16.16 12.43 9.48
C SER A 165 15.88 11.16 10.29
N VAL A 166 16.17 11.22 11.61
CA VAL A 166 15.84 10.14 12.56
C VAL A 166 14.34 9.86 12.60
N GLN A 167 13.50 10.90 12.46
CA GLN A 167 12.05 10.74 12.36
C GLN A 167 11.66 9.97 11.09
N ALA A 168 12.30 10.29 9.96
CA ALA A 168 12.08 9.58 8.69
C ALA A 168 12.49 8.11 8.78
N MET A 169 13.66 7.83 9.36
CA MET A 169 14.15 6.49 9.68
C MET A 169 13.16 5.72 10.55
N TRP A 170 12.66 6.32 11.63
CA TRP A 170 11.76 5.63 12.55
C TRP A 170 10.41 5.32 11.91
N THR A 171 9.79 6.27 11.20
CA THR A 171 8.53 6.00 10.49
C THR A 171 8.70 4.95 9.39
N MET A 172 9.81 5.00 8.64
CA MET A 172 10.15 3.99 7.66
C MET A 172 10.26 2.60 8.29
N PHE A 173 11.04 2.47 9.36
CA PHE A 173 11.23 1.21 10.07
C PHE A 173 9.93 0.66 10.63
N GLN A 174 9.10 1.49 11.29
CA GLN A 174 7.79 1.09 11.78
C GLN A 174 6.87 0.59 10.67
N ARG A 175 6.85 1.26 9.51
CA ARG A 175 6.03 0.84 8.35
C ARG A 175 6.48 -0.53 7.83
N LEU A 176 7.79 -0.76 7.70
CA LEU A 176 8.36 -2.03 7.28
C LEU A 176 8.04 -3.18 8.27
N GLN A 177 8.18 -2.96 9.57
CA GLN A 177 7.83 -3.99 10.56
C GLN A 177 6.33 -4.33 10.52
N LYS A 178 5.44 -3.33 10.34
CA LYS A 178 4.00 -3.57 10.17
C LYS A 178 3.69 -4.46 8.95
N VAL A 179 4.28 -4.15 7.79
CA VAL A 179 4.12 -4.98 6.57
C VAL A 179 4.59 -6.41 6.82
N LYS A 180 5.79 -6.58 7.39
CA LYS A 180 6.34 -7.90 7.71
C LYS A 180 5.47 -8.71 8.66
N ILE A 181 4.93 -8.10 9.71
CA ILE A 181 4.06 -8.78 10.68
C ILE A 181 2.82 -9.33 9.97
N VAL A 182 2.21 -8.58 9.06
CA VAL A 182 1.06 -9.05 8.26
C VAL A 182 1.44 -10.26 7.41
N HIS A 183 2.55 -10.20 6.66
CA HIS A 183 3.02 -11.34 5.86
C HIS A 183 3.37 -12.56 6.73
N PHE A 184 3.99 -12.36 7.90
CA PHE A 184 4.33 -13.44 8.84
C PHE A 184 3.09 -14.11 9.43
N LEU A 185 2.08 -13.35 9.84
CA LEU A 185 0.84 -13.89 10.38
C LEU A 185 0.08 -14.72 9.34
N VAL A 186 0.05 -14.27 8.08
CA VAL A 186 -0.58 -15.05 6.99
C VAL A 186 0.21 -16.31 6.68
N LYS A 187 1.55 -16.25 6.59
CA LYS A 187 2.39 -17.46 6.42
C LYS A 187 2.26 -18.44 7.59
N LYS A 188 2.12 -17.96 8.83
CA LYS A 188 1.84 -18.80 10.00
C LYS A 188 0.49 -19.49 9.89
N THR A 189 -0.54 -18.75 9.45
CA THR A 189 -1.90 -19.28 9.22
C THR A 189 -1.90 -20.36 8.13
N GLU A 190 -1.15 -20.15 7.04
CA GLU A 190 -0.98 -21.16 5.99
C GLU A 190 -0.32 -22.43 6.53
N ALA A 191 0.78 -22.32 7.28
CA ALA A 191 1.43 -23.48 7.90
C ALA A 191 0.47 -24.27 8.80
N GLN A 192 -0.30 -23.58 9.65
CA GLN A 192 -1.32 -24.22 10.50
C GLN A 192 -2.42 -24.93 9.70
N ILE A 193 -2.81 -24.41 8.54
CA ILE A 193 -3.76 -25.07 7.62
C ILE A 193 -3.13 -26.33 7.02
N TYR A 194 -1.86 -26.27 6.58
CA TYR A 194 -1.15 -27.43 6.04
C TYR A 194 -0.94 -28.54 7.08
N ASP A 195 -0.52 -28.19 8.30
CA ASP A 195 -0.34 -29.17 9.38
C ASP A 195 -1.67 -29.85 9.75
N LYS A 196 -2.77 -29.10 9.83
CA LYS A 196 -4.10 -29.68 10.10
C LYS A 196 -4.64 -30.50 8.93
N LEU A 197 -4.41 -30.07 7.69
CA LEU A 197 -4.76 -30.84 6.50
C LEU A 197 -4.01 -32.18 6.49
N LYS A 198 -2.71 -32.17 6.81
CA LYS A 198 -1.88 -33.37 6.93
C LYS A 198 -2.39 -34.32 8.02
N GLU A 199 -2.77 -33.82 9.19
CA GLU A 199 -3.39 -34.62 10.26
C GLU A 199 -4.71 -35.27 9.80
N VAL A 200 -5.58 -34.52 9.10
CA VAL A 200 -6.82 -35.08 8.53
C VAL A 200 -6.51 -36.15 7.48
N MET A 201 -5.54 -35.92 6.59
CA MET A 201 -5.13 -36.90 5.56
C MET A 201 -4.46 -38.16 6.13
N GLN A 202 -3.95 -38.11 7.37
CA GLN A 202 -3.40 -39.27 8.07
C GLN A 202 -4.46 -40.10 8.82
N THR A 203 -5.68 -39.58 8.98
CA THR A 203 -6.75 -40.17 9.80
C THR A 203 -7.97 -40.61 9.00
N VAL A 204 -7.91 -40.50 7.67
CA VAL A 204 -9.00 -40.89 6.77
C VAL A 204 -8.46 -41.79 5.65
N ASP A 205 -9.28 -42.71 5.18
CA ASP A 205 -9.00 -43.39 3.92
C ASP A 205 -9.06 -42.37 2.78
N LEU A 206 -8.00 -42.29 1.98
CA LEU A 206 -7.89 -41.29 0.92
C LEU A 206 -8.66 -41.69 -0.33
N ASP A 207 -8.98 -42.98 -0.51
CA ASP A 207 -9.67 -43.48 -1.69
C ASP A 207 -11.20 -43.23 -1.61
N GLU A 208 -11.76 -43.01 -0.42
CA GLU A 208 -13.20 -42.74 -0.20
C GLU A 208 -13.54 -41.27 0.08
N VAL A 209 -12.56 -40.37 0.16
CA VAL A 209 -12.74 -39.00 0.70
C VAL A 209 -12.67 -37.91 -0.35
N THR A 210 -13.70 -37.05 -0.39
CA THR A 210 -13.70 -35.91 -1.32
C THR A 210 -13.06 -34.66 -0.71
N SER A 211 -12.64 -33.74 -1.58
CA SER A 211 -12.15 -32.41 -1.18
C SER A 211 -13.22 -31.52 -0.53
N ARG A 212 -14.50 -31.92 -0.54
CA ARG A 212 -15.58 -31.30 0.25
C ARG A 212 -15.51 -31.75 1.71
N ASP A 213 -15.31 -33.04 1.96
CA ASP A 213 -15.30 -33.64 3.30
C ASP A 213 -14.07 -33.19 4.09
N ILE A 214 -12.92 -33.13 3.42
CA ILE A 214 -11.69 -32.52 3.95
C ILE A 214 -11.94 -31.07 4.36
N ARG A 215 -12.56 -30.26 3.49
CA ARG A 215 -12.85 -28.85 3.78
C ARG A 215 -13.79 -28.69 4.97
N LEU A 216 -14.78 -29.56 5.11
CA LEU A 216 -15.71 -29.56 6.24
C LEU A 216 -14.99 -29.91 7.55
N LYS A 217 -14.18 -30.98 7.59
CA LYS A 217 -13.37 -31.36 8.76
C LYS A 217 -12.38 -30.27 9.19
N VAL A 218 -11.68 -29.65 8.23
CA VAL A 218 -10.76 -28.52 8.50
C VAL A 218 -11.51 -27.29 9.02
N SER A 219 -12.69 -26.99 8.48
CA SER A 219 -13.50 -25.83 8.92
C SER A 219 -14.17 -26.05 10.29
N GLN A 220 -14.66 -27.26 10.58
CA GLN A 220 -15.15 -27.63 11.91
C GLN A 220 -14.03 -27.56 12.95
N SER A 221 -12.84 -28.04 12.60
CA SER A 221 -11.65 -27.95 13.47
C SER A 221 -11.26 -26.50 13.78
N LYS A 222 -11.43 -25.55 12.85
CA LYS A 222 -11.12 -24.12 13.09
C LYS A 222 -12.02 -23.47 14.15
N LYS A 223 -13.30 -23.84 14.22
CA LYS A 223 -14.24 -23.32 15.23
C LYS A 223 -13.94 -23.73 16.68
N VAL A 224 -12.96 -24.60 16.90
CA VAL A 224 -12.49 -25.02 18.24
C VAL A 224 -11.46 -24.03 18.82
N TRP A 225 -10.99 -23.05 18.01
CA TRP A 225 -9.93 -22.10 18.37
C TRP A 225 -10.40 -20.63 18.37
N GLU A 226 -11.70 -20.41 18.23
CA GLU A 226 -12.40 -19.11 18.35
C GLU A 226 -13.18 -19.05 19.67
#